data_AF-U3JWU0-F1
#
_entry.id   AF-U3JWU0-F1
#
_cell.length_a   1.000
_cell.length_b   1.000
_cell.length_c   1.000
_cell.angle_alpha   90.00
_cell.angle_beta   90.00
_cell.angle_gamma   90.00
#
_symmetry.space_group_name_H-M   'P 1'
#
loop_
_entity.id
_entity.type
_entity.pdbx_description
1 polymer ?
#
loop_
_entity_poly.entity_id
_entity_poly.type
_entity_poly.pdbx_seq_one_letter_code
_entity_poly.pdbx_strand_id
1 'polypeptide(L)'
;MASKQKKRSSELLPLIDLDFSVSFSLLDLPPVNEYDMYIRNFGKMNTKQAYVQCNEDNLDRDIQTEEVETLEKWTQHPGESALVSGGEELSNLIHSWMTASPKIDSQRLANFLRTACQVIAVLLEEDQVATQPRKLRSRQTSLSISDSCFQLNTNQPFLHGRKIPCLYVSQVQRQTLLSVHGLPEKAGVDLLSRKSIICVWNIWQPSSPQKVLICDSEVVCCCFSPSKATLVFAGTVDGSLLVWDLREDSRMHPCMMITETEWTFRVPTFSTDGILSSVNHTSPVLAVEPVSTSLNSDHSYGLSSLSYQEGIFCMYLHNFRRQFPVLMSSFTFAIFLSLFPKDISQRMPQTLTIKFLSSNPNHFIVGTNIGLVGHGTRHDLKVVPKLFRPQESRLRSISITAIDFFPFGKPLFLVGCSNGSIRLHQMTSEYPLIQWNDSTKGQPIIALQWSLTRPAVFFALDASSNIYIWDLLENDLLPVAKQTIPSEKVSTMTLLGEPEKANGLLGMVLAKESGEIDIQYVKKKWALPQPEESDKLYSIVSQSF
;
A
#
# COMPACT_ATOMS: atom_id res chain seq x y z
N MET A 1 -16.97 43.70 -81.22
CA MET A 1 -18.35 43.51 -80.69
C MET A 1 -19.19 42.49 -81.48
N ALA A 2 -18.97 42.29 -82.79
CA ALA A 2 -19.76 41.37 -83.62
C ALA A 2 -19.75 39.87 -83.20
N SER A 3 -18.70 39.38 -82.52
CA SER A 3 -18.61 37.97 -82.11
C SER A 3 -19.55 37.59 -80.95
N LYS A 4 -19.76 38.47 -79.97
CA LYS A 4 -20.69 38.21 -78.85
C LYS A 4 -22.15 38.20 -79.29
N GLN A 5 -22.50 39.06 -80.26
CA GLN A 5 -23.86 39.14 -80.78
C GLN A 5 -24.24 37.89 -81.59
N LYS A 6 -23.28 37.34 -82.35
CA LYS A 6 -23.47 36.11 -83.13
C LYS A 6 -23.63 34.85 -82.26
N LYS A 7 -22.92 34.81 -81.13
CA LYS A 7 -23.06 33.72 -80.14
C LYS A 7 -24.42 33.78 -79.43
N ARG A 8 -24.87 34.98 -79.06
CA ARG A 8 -26.20 35.18 -78.45
C ARG A 8 -27.34 34.86 -79.42
N SER A 9 -27.20 35.15 -80.71
CA SER A 9 -28.23 34.78 -81.70
C SER A 9 -28.32 33.26 -81.89
N SER A 10 -27.18 32.55 -81.94
CA SER A 10 -27.20 31.08 -82.07
C SER A 10 -27.78 30.36 -80.87
N GLU A 11 -27.63 30.92 -79.66
CA GLU A 11 -28.19 30.33 -78.43
C GLU A 11 -29.69 30.58 -78.26
N LEU A 12 -30.24 31.68 -78.82
CA LEU A 12 -31.66 32.02 -78.69
C LEU A 12 -32.55 31.45 -79.81
N LEU A 13 -32.00 31.24 -81.02
CA LEU A 13 -32.74 30.75 -82.19
C LEU A 13 -33.51 29.43 -81.96
N PRO A 14 -32.98 28.41 -81.22
CA PRO A 14 -33.71 27.17 -80.97
C PRO A 14 -34.83 27.28 -79.92
N LEU A 15 -34.86 28.35 -79.12
CA LEU A 15 -35.91 28.59 -78.12
C LEU A 15 -37.12 29.33 -78.69
N ILE A 16 -37.03 29.76 -79.95
CA ILE A 16 -38.07 30.47 -80.69
C ILE A 16 -38.49 29.57 -81.85
N ASP A 17 -38.88 28.33 -81.54
CA ASP A 17 -39.65 27.54 -82.48
C ASP A 17 -41.12 27.96 -82.29
N LEU A 18 -41.54 28.89 -83.14
CA LEU A 18 -42.92 29.34 -83.22
C LEU A 18 -43.68 28.27 -84.00
N ASP A 19 -44.58 27.57 -83.33
CA ASP A 19 -45.46 26.57 -83.94
C ASP A 19 -46.48 27.26 -84.87
N PHE A 20 -46.05 27.57 -86.09
CA PHE A 20 -46.88 28.17 -87.13
C PHE A 20 -47.81 27.15 -87.83
N SER A 21 -47.87 25.91 -87.35
CA SER A 21 -48.69 24.87 -87.96
C SER A 21 -50.16 24.87 -87.51
N VAL A 22 -50.51 25.72 -86.53
CA VAL A 22 -51.91 25.93 -86.12
C VAL A 22 -52.50 27.12 -86.89
N SER A 23 -52.84 26.90 -88.16
CA SER A 23 -53.75 27.80 -88.87
C SER A 23 -55.16 27.58 -88.35
N PHE A 24 -55.72 28.57 -87.66
CA PHE A 24 -57.11 28.53 -87.22
C PHE A 24 -57.95 29.47 -88.09
N SER A 25 -59.03 28.95 -88.66
CA SER A 25 -60.00 29.75 -89.42
C SER A 25 -60.83 30.57 -88.41
N LEU A 26 -60.57 31.87 -88.32
CA LEU A 26 -61.14 32.77 -87.30
C LEU A 26 -62.66 32.97 -87.46
N LEU A 27 -63.25 32.64 -88.62
CA LEU A 27 -64.70 32.61 -88.85
C LEU A 27 -64.98 31.83 -90.15
N ASP A 28 -65.37 30.57 -90.02
CA ASP A 28 -65.81 29.72 -91.13
C ASP A 28 -67.30 29.43 -90.95
N LEU A 29 -68.14 30.30 -91.50
CA LEU A 29 -69.59 30.13 -91.49
C LEU A 29 -70.03 29.56 -92.84
N PRO A 30 -70.30 28.24 -92.95
CA PRO A 30 -70.85 27.68 -94.18
C PRO A 30 -72.22 28.32 -94.46
N PRO A 31 -72.58 28.52 -95.74
CA PRO A 31 -73.86 29.11 -96.10
C PRO A 31 -75.00 28.25 -95.53
N VAL A 32 -75.94 28.91 -94.85
CA VAL A 32 -77.00 28.25 -94.07
C VAL A 32 -77.86 27.36 -94.98
N ASN A 33 -77.89 26.06 -94.68
CA ASN A 33 -78.67 25.04 -95.38
C ASN A 33 -80.18 25.34 -95.24
N GLU A 34 -81.00 25.03 -96.24
CA GLU A 34 -82.46 25.23 -96.19
C GLU A 34 -83.08 24.58 -94.94
N TYR A 35 -82.55 23.43 -94.52
CA TYR A 35 -82.97 22.78 -93.29
C TYR A 35 -82.60 23.58 -92.04
N ASP A 36 -81.44 24.23 -91.99
CA ASP A 36 -81.05 25.07 -90.86
C ASP A 36 -81.87 26.37 -90.82
N MET A 37 -82.24 26.91 -91.99
CA MET A 37 -83.16 28.04 -92.10
C MET A 37 -84.59 27.64 -91.69
N TYR A 38 -85.01 26.42 -91.99
CA TYR A 38 -86.25 25.81 -91.52
C TYR A 38 -86.21 25.60 -90.01
N ILE A 39 -85.21 24.90 -89.44
CA ILE A 39 -85.10 24.58 -88.01
C ILE A 39 -84.99 25.83 -87.14
N ARG A 40 -84.39 26.91 -87.65
CA ARG A 40 -84.32 28.21 -86.94
C ARG A 40 -85.69 28.88 -86.80
N ASN A 41 -86.61 28.63 -87.72
CA ASN A 41 -87.99 29.09 -87.68
C ASN A 41 -88.97 28.01 -87.16
N PHE A 42 -88.52 26.76 -87.05
CA PHE A 42 -89.32 25.61 -86.63
C PHE A 42 -89.19 25.37 -85.12
N GLY A 43 -90.32 25.21 -84.42
CA GLY A 43 -90.30 24.93 -82.98
C GLY A 43 -90.36 26.18 -82.09
N LYS A 44 -90.85 27.33 -82.58
CA LYS A 44 -91.24 28.46 -81.70
C LYS A 44 -92.28 28.10 -80.62
N MET A 45 -92.83 26.88 -80.62
CA MET A 45 -93.49 26.24 -79.47
C MET A 45 -93.48 24.69 -79.61
N ASN A 46 -93.09 23.98 -78.54
CA ASN A 46 -93.36 22.55 -78.25
C ASN A 46 -92.81 21.43 -79.17
N THR A 47 -91.55 21.44 -79.62
CA THR A 47 -90.91 20.27 -80.27
C THR A 47 -89.47 20.00 -79.80
N LYS A 48 -89.07 18.72 -79.63
CA LYS A 48 -87.71 18.29 -79.21
C LYS A 48 -87.25 17.05 -80.02
N GLN A 49 -85.98 17.00 -80.45
CA GLN A 49 -85.37 15.83 -81.13
C GLN A 49 -84.65 14.90 -80.14
N ALA A 50 -84.59 13.59 -80.44
CA ALA A 50 -83.88 12.57 -79.65
C ALA A 50 -83.23 11.49 -80.54
N TYR A 51 -82.11 10.91 -80.09
CA TYR A 51 -81.37 9.79 -80.72
C TYR A 51 -81.03 8.73 -79.66
N VAL A 52 -80.92 7.45 -80.03
CA VAL A 52 -80.57 6.33 -79.11
C VAL A 52 -79.52 5.43 -79.77
N GLN A 53 -78.44 5.12 -79.04
CA GLN A 53 -77.40 4.15 -79.41
C GLN A 53 -77.15 3.25 -78.19
N CYS A 54 -77.29 1.93 -78.33
CA CYS A 54 -77.11 0.97 -77.23
C CYS A 54 -75.67 0.40 -77.25
N ASN A 55 -74.73 1.04 -76.55
CA ASN A 55 -73.38 0.52 -76.32
C ASN A 55 -73.01 0.61 -74.82
N GLU A 56 -73.97 0.27 -73.96
CA GLU A 56 -73.98 0.60 -72.53
C GLU A 56 -73.11 -0.34 -71.66
N ASP A 57 -72.65 -1.49 -72.16
CA ASP A 57 -72.22 -2.59 -71.26
C ASP A 57 -70.75 -3.07 -71.41
N ASN A 58 -69.87 -2.35 -72.12
CA ASN A 58 -68.46 -2.73 -72.25
C ASN A 58 -67.57 -1.92 -71.27
N LEU A 59 -67.37 -2.43 -70.05
CA LEU A 59 -66.57 -1.78 -69.01
C LEU A 59 -65.22 -2.50 -68.80
N ASP A 60 -64.12 -1.86 -69.19
CA ASP A 60 -62.77 -2.25 -68.77
C ASP A 60 -62.40 -1.54 -67.45
N ARG A 61 -61.66 -2.23 -66.56
CA ARG A 61 -61.13 -1.66 -65.31
C ARG A 61 -59.68 -2.06 -65.11
N ASP A 62 -58.82 -1.06 -64.99
CA ASP A 62 -57.44 -1.26 -64.56
C ASP A 62 -57.36 -1.35 -63.03
N ILE A 63 -56.51 -2.24 -62.52
CA ILE A 63 -56.28 -2.45 -61.09
C ILE A 63 -54.78 -2.39 -60.81
N GLN A 64 -54.37 -1.61 -59.81
CA GLN A 64 -52.98 -1.49 -59.37
C GLN A 64 -52.88 -1.78 -57.87
N THR A 65 -51.86 -2.56 -57.47
CA THR A 65 -51.55 -2.83 -56.07
C THR A 65 -50.61 -1.76 -55.49
N GLU A 66 -50.71 -1.51 -54.18
CA GLU A 66 -49.80 -0.62 -53.45
C GLU A 66 -48.37 -1.14 -53.45
N GLU A 67 -47.40 -0.23 -53.29
CA GLU A 67 -45.98 -0.54 -53.22
C GLU A 67 -45.59 -1.10 -51.84
N VAL A 68 -44.64 -2.04 -51.80
CA VAL A 68 -44.21 -2.68 -50.54
C VAL A 68 -43.13 -1.83 -49.88
N GLU A 69 -43.40 -1.38 -48.67
CA GLU A 69 -42.41 -0.70 -47.84
C GLU A 69 -41.39 -1.69 -47.25
N THR A 70 -40.10 -1.45 -47.47
CA THR A 70 -39.00 -2.24 -46.90
C THR A 70 -38.08 -1.36 -46.06
N LEU A 71 -37.70 -1.82 -44.86
CA LEU A 71 -36.76 -1.13 -43.97
C LEU A 71 -35.54 -2.00 -43.68
N GLU A 72 -34.35 -1.45 -43.92
CA GLU A 72 -33.09 -2.11 -43.56
C GLU A 72 -32.72 -1.84 -42.09
N LYS A 73 -32.35 -2.91 -41.37
CA LYS A 73 -31.88 -2.85 -39.98
C LYS A 73 -30.64 -3.72 -39.82
N TRP A 74 -29.66 -3.23 -39.07
CA TRP A 74 -28.46 -4.01 -38.73
C TRP A 74 -28.58 -4.60 -37.32
N THR A 75 -27.91 -5.74 -37.08
CA THR A 75 -27.81 -6.39 -35.77
C THR A 75 -26.38 -6.94 -35.56
N GLN A 76 -25.93 -7.03 -34.31
CA GLN A 76 -24.59 -7.53 -33.96
C GLN A 76 -24.65 -8.49 -32.75
N HIS A 77 -23.99 -9.64 -32.87
CA HIS A 77 -23.75 -10.57 -31.76
C HIS A 77 -22.34 -11.18 -31.82
N PRO A 78 -21.52 -11.11 -30.74
CA PRO A 78 -21.80 -10.45 -29.46
C PRO A 78 -21.66 -8.92 -29.56
N GLY A 79 -22.43 -8.20 -28.73
CA GLY A 79 -22.39 -6.74 -28.68
C GLY A 79 -21.25 -6.20 -27.84
N GLU A 80 -20.46 -5.27 -28.38
CA GLU A 80 -19.41 -4.54 -27.64
C GLU A 80 -19.93 -3.26 -26.96
N SER A 81 -21.12 -2.79 -27.35
CA SER A 81 -21.77 -1.58 -26.85
C SER A 81 -23.24 -1.84 -26.49
N ALA A 82 -23.90 -0.86 -25.85
CA ALA A 82 -25.33 -0.93 -25.50
C ALA A 82 -26.26 -1.01 -26.73
N LEU A 83 -25.72 -0.72 -27.92
CA LEU A 83 -26.41 -0.82 -29.20
C LEU A 83 -26.00 -2.13 -29.89
N VAL A 84 -26.93 -3.09 -29.92
CA VAL A 84 -26.78 -4.39 -30.60
C VAL A 84 -27.60 -4.49 -31.88
N SER A 85 -28.34 -3.43 -32.21
CA SER A 85 -29.10 -3.29 -33.46
C SER A 85 -29.34 -1.82 -33.79
N GLY A 86 -29.50 -1.47 -35.07
CA GLY A 86 -29.80 -0.09 -35.47
C GLY A 86 -30.57 0.07 -36.79
N GLY A 87 -31.09 1.30 -36.98
CA GLY A 87 -31.90 1.79 -38.09
C GLY A 87 -32.15 3.31 -37.95
N GLU A 88 -32.73 3.96 -38.97
CA GLU A 88 -32.79 5.43 -39.14
C GLU A 88 -33.49 6.18 -37.97
N GLU A 89 -34.41 5.52 -37.27
CA GLU A 89 -35.14 6.09 -36.12
C GLU A 89 -34.36 6.10 -34.79
N LEU A 90 -33.20 5.43 -34.72
CA LEU A 90 -32.46 5.31 -33.45
C LEU A 90 -31.57 6.52 -33.13
N SER A 91 -31.34 7.40 -34.11
CA SER A 91 -30.56 8.64 -33.94
C SER A 91 -31.16 9.57 -32.88
N ASN A 92 -32.48 9.61 -32.75
CA ASN A 92 -33.20 10.39 -31.75
C ASN A 92 -33.10 9.79 -30.32
N LEU A 93 -32.99 8.46 -30.20
CA LEU A 93 -32.78 7.77 -28.91
C LEU A 93 -31.35 7.95 -28.38
N ILE A 94 -30.35 8.09 -29.28
CA ILE A 94 -28.95 8.32 -28.90
C ILE A 94 -28.79 9.66 -28.16
N HIS A 95 -29.48 10.71 -28.60
CA HIS A 95 -29.46 11.99 -27.88
C HIS A 95 -30.08 11.91 -26.48
N SER A 96 -31.12 11.08 -26.29
CA SER A 96 -31.74 10.87 -24.98
C SER A 96 -30.89 10.02 -24.03
N TRP A 97 -30.13 9.04 -24.54
CA TRP A 97 -29.28 8.19 -23.70
C TRP A 97 -27.94 8.86 -23.37
N MET A 98 -27.37 9.66 -24.28
CA MET A 98 -26.18 10.47 -23.99
C MET A 98 -26.44 11.63 -23.02
N THR A 99 -27.70 12.09 -22.90
CA THR A 99 -28.10 13.14 -21.94
C THR A 99 -28.51 12.57 -20.58
N ALA A 100 -28.74 11.25 -20.47
CA ALA A 100 -28.88 10.61 -19.18
C ALA A 100 -27.51 10.58 -18.50
N SER A 101 -27.27 11.55 -17.60
CA SER A 101 -26.11 11.50 -16.71
C SER A 101 -26.05 10.09 -16.12
N PRO A 102 -24.97 9.34 -16.30
CA PRO A 102 -24.89 8.00 -15.73
C PRO A 102 -25.19 8.12 -14.24
N LYS A 103 -26.11 7.29 -13.74
CA LYS A 103 -26.35 7.17 -12.30
C LYS A 103 -25.10 6.55 -11.69
N ILE A 104 -24.08 7.37 -11.52
CA ILE A 104 -22.81 7.01 -10.93
C ILE A 104 -23.07 6.90 -9.43
N ASP A 105 -22.97 5.69 -8.91
CA ASP A 105 -22.81 5.47 -7.49
C ASP A 105 -21.47 6.11 -7.08
N SER A 106 -21.56 7.29 -6.47
CA SER A 106 -20.41 8.10 -6.08
C SER A 106 -19.51 7.37 -5.08
N GLN A 107 -20.08 6.51 -4.23
CA GLN A 107 -19.33 5.75 -3.25
C GLN A 107 -18.57 4.60 -3.91
N ARG A 108 -19.22 3.89 -4.84
CA ARG A 108 -18.56 2.84 -5.62
C ARG A 108 -17.46 3.40 -6.52
N LEU A 109 -17.70 4.55 -7.16
CA LEU A 109 -16.69 5.23 -7.97
C LEU A 109 -15.51 5.71 -7.09
N ALA A 110 -15.77 6.33 -5.94
CA ALA A 110 -14.71 6.77 -5.03
C ALA A 110 -13.85 5.60 -4.53
N ASN A 111 -14.46 4.46 -4.22
CA ASN A 111 -13.73 3.24 -3.83
C ASN A 111 -12.86 2.71 -4.98
N PHE A 112 -13.40 2.64 -6.20
CA PHE A 112 -12.64 2.25 -7.38
C PHE A 112 -11.46 3.19 -7.61
N LEU A 113 -11.69 4.51 -7.63
CA LEU A 113 -10.64 5.51 -7.82
C LEU A 113 -9.56 5.41 -6.74
N ARG A 114 -9.92 5.22 -5.46
CA ARG A 114 -8.95 5.03 -4.39
C ARG A 114 -8.03 3.84 -4.65
N THR A 115 -8.58 2.71 -5.07
CA THR A 115 -7.79 1.51 -5.39
C THR A 115 -6.95 1.68 -6.66
N ALA A 116 -7.53 2.26 -7.71
CA ALA A 116 -6.85 2.47 -8.99
C ALA A 116 -5.72 3.50 -8.87
N CYS A 117 -5.96 4.63 -8.18
CA CYS A 117 -4.95 5.64 -7.94
C CYS A 117 -3.77 5.09 -7.13
N GLN A 118 -4.00 4.21 -6.17
CA GLN A 118 -2.91 3.56 -5.43
C GLN A 118 -2.03 2.71 -6.36
N VAL A 119 -2.64 1.91 -7.25
CA VAL A 119 -1.89 1.10 -8.22
C VAL A 119 -1.13 1.99 -9.21
N ILE A 120 -1.79 3.02 -9.74
CA ILE A 120 -1.18 3.98 -10.66
C ILE A 120 0.01 4.69 -9.99
N ALA A 121 -0.12 5.13 -8.74
CA ALA A 121 0.98 5.78 -8.02
C ALA A 121 2.18 4.84 -7.83
N VAL A 122 1.97 3.57 -7.49
CA VAL A 122 3.07 2.58 -7.42
C VAL A 122 3.74 2.41 -8.78
N LEU A 123 2.97 2.26 -9.86
CA LEU A 123 3.52 2.06 -11.21
C LEU A 123 4.27 3.30 -11.72
N LEU A 124 3.79 4.51 -11.41
CA LEU A 124 4.48 5.75 -11.78
C LEU A 124 5.82 5.90 -11.05
N GLU A 125 5.88 5.54 -9.77
CA GLU A 125 7.14 5.52 -9.00
C GLU A 125 8.10 4.46 -9.54
N GLU A 126 7.61 3.26 -9.84
CA GLU A 126 8.41 2.19 -10.45
C GLU A 126 8.96 2.62 -11.82
N ASP A 127 8.12 3.21 -12.67
CA ASP A 127 8.53 3.74 -13.97
C ASP A 127 9.52 4.89 -13.81
N GLN A 128 9.33 5.80 -12.85
CA GLN A 128 10.26 6.90 -12.57
C GLN A 128 11.63 6.36 -12.13
N VAL A 129 11.67 5.31 -11.30
CA VAL A 129 12.91 4.62 -10.92
C VAL A 129 13.54 3.91 -12.14
N ALA A 130 12.74 3.38 -13.07
CA ALA A 130 13.21 2.68 -14.27
C ALA A 130 13.70 3.63 -15.39
N THR A 131 13.04 4.76 -15.59
CA THR A 131 13.31 5.77 -16.63
C THR A 131 14.41 6.75 -16.26
N GLN A 132 14.81 6.84 -14.99
CA GLN A 132 16.04 7.56 -14.63
C GLN A 132 17.21 7.03 -15.48
N PRO A 133 17.89 7.91 -16.26
CA PRO A 133 18.84 7.46 -17.27
C PRO A 133 19.93 6.62 -16.61
N ARG A 134 20.37 5.55 -17.26
CA ARG A 134 21.45 4.67 -16.76
C ARG A 134 22.75 5.41 -16.35
N LYS A 135 22.93 6.66 -16.77
CA LYS A 135 24.01 7.56 -16.32
C LYS A 135 23.76 8.24 -14.94
N LEU A 136 22.52 8.30 -14.47
CA LEU A 136 22.13 8.75 -13.12
C LEU A 136 21.87 7.59 -12.14
N ARG A 137 22.00 6.34 -12.59
CA ARG A 137 22.20 5.18 -11.69
C ARG A 137 23.51 5.29 -10.88
N SER A 138 24.37 6.27 -11.18
CA SER A 138 25.58 6.58 -10.43
C SER A 138 25.46 7.85 -9.58
N ARG A 139 24.42 7.98 -8.75
CA ARG A 139 24.75 8.45 -7.40
C ARG A 139 25.52 7.26 -6.78
N GLN A 140 26.83 7.22 -7.06
CA GLN A 140 27.73 6.11 -6.73
C GLN A 140 27.35 5.57 -5.35
N THR A 141 27.16 4.24 -5.26
CA THR A 141 26.96 3.50 -4.01
C THR A 141 27.75 4.19 -2.91
N SER A 142 27.08 4.88 -1.98
CA SER A 142 27.81 5.60 -0.93
C SER A 142 28.61 4.63 -0.07
N LEU A 143 28.14 3.38 0.01
CA LEU A 143 28.74 2.31 0.77
C LEU A 143 29.16 1.12 -0.11
N SER A 144 30.35 0.59 0.16
CA SER A 144 30.96 -0.56 -0.53
C SER A 144 30.19 -1.88 -0.34
N ILE A 145 29.24 -1.91 0.59
CA ILE A 145 28.43 -3.09 0.93
C ILE A 145 27.10 -3.19 0.17
N SER A 146 26.76 -2.17 -0.62
CA SER A 146 25.49 -2.06 -1.34
C SER A 146 25.68 -2.07 -2.86
N ASP A 147 24.70 -2.60 -3.60
CA ASP A 147 24.65 -2.53 -5.07
C ASP A 147 23.85 -1.30 -5.54
N SER A 148 22.85 -0.89 -4.78
CA SER A 148 22.03 0.30 -5.03
C SER A 148 21.48 0.89 -3.73
N CYS A 149 21.12 2.17 -3.75
CA CYS A 149 20.49 2.84 -2.63
C CYS A 149 19.46 3.85 -3.12
N PHE A 150 18.43 4.09 -2.30
CA PHE A 150 17.49 5.20 -2.48
C PHE A 150 17.10 5.74 -1.10
N GLN A 151 16.58 6.96 -1.05
CA GLN A 151 16.23 7.64 0.18
C GLN A 151 14.71 7.83 0.22
N LEU A 152 14.09 7.61 1.39
CA LEU A 152 12.69 7.99 1.58
C LEU A 152 12.60 9.52 1.71
N ASN A 153 11.57 10.12 1.14
CA ASN A 153 11.43 11.57 1.13
C ASN A 153 10.98 12.10 2.50
N THR A 154 11.93 12.20 3.43
CA THR A 154 11.74 12.83 4.75
C THR A 154 11.86 14.35 4.70
N ASN A 155 12.01 14.96 3.52
CA ASN A 155 12.09 16.41 3.32
C ASN A 155 10.72 17.11 3.42
N GLN A 156 9.87 16.63 4.33
CA GLN A 156 8.58 17.24 4.63
C GLN A 156 8.78 18.30 5.74
N PRO A 157 8.16 19.50 5.64
CA PRO A 157 8.39 20.58 6.60
C PRO A 157 8.17 20.19 8.06
N PHE A 158 7.21 19.29 8.33
CA PHE A 158 6.89 18.83 9.68
C PHE A 158 7.86 17.78 10.25
N LEU A 159 8.76 17.22 9.43
CA LEU A 159 9.78 16.24 9.83
C LEU A 159 11.17 16.86 10.06
N HIS A 160 11.39 18.11 9.63
CA HIS A 160 12.70 18.75 9.73
C HIS A 160 13.18 18.91 11.17
N GLY A 161 14.45 18.57 11.41
CA GLY A 161 15.10 18.72 12.71
C GLY A 161 14.62 17.73 13.78
N ARG A 162 13.97 16.63 13.37
CA ARG A 162 13.53 15.56 14.28
C ARG A 162 14.43 14.35 14.14
N LYS A 163 14.89 13.82 15.27
CA LYS A 163 15.67 12.57 15.31
C LYS A 163 14.75 11.37 15.16
N ILE A 164 15.30 10.29 14.60
CA ILE A 164 14.60 9.01 14.42
C ILE A 164 15.13 8.01 15.46
N PRO A 165 14.47 7.83 16.61
CA PRO A 165 14.90 6.86 17.62
C PRO A 165 14.61 5.41 17.23
N CYS A 166 13.57 5.16 16.42
CA CYS A 166 13.07 3.81 16.16
C CYS A 166 12.61 3.65 14.71
N LEU A 167 13.00 2.52 14.10
CA LEU A 167 12.50 2.01 12.83
C LEU A 167 11.91 0.62 13.06
N TYR A 168 10.80 0.31 12.40
CA TYR A 168 10.19 -1.02 12.48
C TYR A 168 9.62 -1.45 11.12
N VAL A 169 10.06 -2.59 10.60
CA VAL A 169 9.53 -3.19 9.36
C VAL A 169 8.43 -4.19 9.70
N SER A 170 7.32 -4.16 8.96
CA SER A 170 6.26 -5.16 9.13
C SER A 170 6.74 -6.54 8.70
N GLN A 171 6.53 -7.54 9.56
CA GLN A 171 6.87 -8.94 9.27
C GLN A 171 5.91 -9.59 8.28
N VAL A 172 4.68 -9.07 8.18
CA VAL A 172 3.63 -9.58 7.27
C VAL A 172 3.64 -8.85 5.93
N GLN A 173 3.72 -7.52 5.97
CA GLN A 173 3.71 -6.67 4.78
C GLN A 173 5.08 -6.01 4.65
N ARG A 174 6.05 -6.77 4.16
CA ARG A 174 7.48 -6.41 4.22
C ARG A 174 7.86 -5.15 3.43
N GLN A 175 6.94 -4.65 2.62
CA GLN A 175 7.03 -3.35 1.97
C GLN A 175 6.69 -2.15 2.87
N THR A 176 6.14 -2.39 4.06
CA THR A 176 5.66 -1.34 4.96
C THR A 176 6.65 -1.12 6.11
N LEU A 177 7.02 0.15 6.32
CA LEU A 177 8.00 0.59 7.31
C LEU A 177 7.38 1.66 8.23
N LEU A 178 7.65 1.58 9.53
CA LEU A 178 7.43 2.66 10.49
C LEU A 178 8.72 3.41 10.73
N SER A 179 8.63 4.73 10.75
CA SER A 179 9.68 5.59 11.29
C SER A 179 9.09 6.48 12.38
N VAL A 180 9.65 6.38 13.58
CA VAL A 180 9.30 7.25 14.70
C VAL A 180 10.19 8.50 14.63
N HIS A 181 9.59 9.66 14.76
CA HIS A 181 10.24 10.97 14.78
C HIS A 181 9.95 11.63 16.12
N GLY A 182 11.02 11.95 16.85
CA GLY A 182 10.95 12.62 18.15
C GLY A 182 10.51 14.08 18.04
N LEU A 183 10.67 14.81 19.14
CA LEU A 183 10.47 16.26 19.14
C LEU A 183 11.56 16.96 18.31
N PRO A 184 11.26 18.11 17.69
CA PRO A 184 12.24 18.86 16.93
C PRO A 184 13.29 19.47 17.87
N GLU A 185 14.55 19.52 17.44
CA GLU A 185 15.64 20.11 18.24
C GLU A 185 15.41 21.60 18.52
N LYS A 186 14.74 22.31 17.60
CA LYS A 186 14.35 23.71 17.76
C LYS A 186 12.86 23.78 18.11
N ALA A 187 12.55 24.41 19.23
CA ALA A 187 11.18 24.68 19.63
C ALA A 187 10.52 25.65 18.62
N GLY A 188 9.67 25.11 17.75
CA GLY A 188 8.81 25.89 16.85
C GLY A 188 7.51 26.31 17.53
N VAL A 189 6.86 27.35 17.00
CA VAL A 189 5.52 27.80 17.45
C VAL A 189 4.40 26.91 16.89
N ASP A 190 4.72 26.05 15.92
CA ASP A 190 3.75 25.21 15.22
C ASP A 190 3.13 24.14 16.13
N LEU A 191 1.83 23.83 15.92
CA LEU A 191 1.08 22.84 16.69
C LEU A 191 1.75 21.45 16.74
N LEU A 192 2.52 21.11 15.71
CA LEU A 192 3.23 19.83 15.61
C LEU A 192 4.53 19.81 16.42
N SER A 193 5.09 20.96 16.81
CA SER A 193 6.39 21.03 17.51
C SER A 193 6.39 20.33 18.87
N ARG A 194 5.21 20.16 19.47
CA ARG A 194 5.00 19.48 20.76
C ARG A 194 4.56 18.02 20.63
N LYS A 195 4.46 17.51 19.41
CA LYS A 195 3.95 16.16 19.14
C LYS A 195 5.07 15.26 18.61
N SER A 196 5.08 14.00 19.04
CA SER A 196 5.85 12.94 18.38
C SER A 196 5.09 12.44 17.15
N ILE A 197 5.82 12.10 16.09
CA ILE A 197 5.26 11.74 14.80
C ILE A 197 5.71 10.33 14.44
N ILE A 198 4.79 9.48 13.98
CA ILE A 198 5.11 8.18 13.39
C ILE A 198 4.67 8.21 11.94
N CYS A 199 5.59 7.99 11.00
CA CYS A 199 5.27 7.88 9.58
C CYS A 199 5.16 6.41 9.18
N VAL A 200 4.09 6.08 8.47
CA VAL A 200 3.88 4.78 7.82
C VAL A 200 4.28 4.93 6.36
N TRP A 201 5.35 4.24 5.96
CA TRP A 201 5.90 4.27 4.62
C TRP A 201 5.57 2.99 3.87
N ASN A 202 5.45 3.13 2.55
CA ASN A 202 5.57 2.01 1.63
C ASN A 202 6.87 2.21 0.85
N ILE A 203 7.77 1.23 0.91
CA ILE A 203 9.09 1.32 0.25
C ILE A 203 8.98 1.46 -1.27
N TRP A 204 7.86 1.04 -1.87
CA TRP A 204 7.58 1.20 -3.29
C TRP A 204 7.05 2.61 -3.65
N GLN A 205 6.74 3.42 -2.65
CA GLN A 205 6.27 4.80 -2.81
C GLN A 205 7.12 5.73 -1.92
N PRO A 206 8.40 5.94 -2.26
CA PRO A 206 9.35 6.67 -1.40
C PRO A 206 9.06 8.17 -1.31
N SER A 207 8.30 8.75 -2.24
CA SER A 207 8.08 10.20 -2.35
C SER A 207 7.27 10.81 -1.22
N SER A 208 6.45 10.06 -0.50
CA SER A 208 5.69 10.56 0.64
C SER A 208 5.25 9.42 1.57
N PRO A 209 5.10 9.69 2.88
CA PRO A 209 4.54 8.69 3.79
C PRO A 209 3.07 8.47 3.46
N GLN A 210 2.62 7.21 3.49
CA GLN A 210 1.22 6.87 3.24
C GLN A 210 0.30 7.41 4.33
N LYS A 211 0.78 7.41 5.59
CA LYS A 211 0.03 7.90 6.75
C LYS A 211 0.99 8.56 7.74
N VAL A 212 0.49 9.58 8.43
CA VAL A 212 1.20 10.28 9.50
C VAL A 212 0.37 10.16 10.77
N LEU A 213 0.95 9.54 11.79
CA LEU A 213 0.35 9.37 13.11
C LEU A 213 0.98 10.36 14.08
N ILE A 214 0.20 10.90 15.00
CA ILE A 214 0.66 11.90 15.97
C ILE A 214 0.28 11.49 17.39
N CYS A 215 1.10 11.87 18.36
CA CYS A 215 0.83 11.74 19.79
C CYS A 215 1.57 12.82 20.59
N ASP A 216 1.12 13.06 21.83
CA ASP A 216 1.64 14.16 22.67
C ASP A 216 2.91 13.79 23.45
N SER A 217 3.15 12.50 23.70
CA SER A 217 4.33 11.99 24.39
C SER A 217 5.35 11.41 23.40
N GLU A 218 6.64 11.39 23.79
CA GLU A 218 7.68 10.81 22.94
C GLU A 218 7.54 9.29 22.86
N VAL A 219 7.52 8.79 21.63
CA VAL A 219 7.45 7.36 21.33
C VAL A 219 8.84 6.74 21.42
N VAL A 220 8.95 5.69 22.23
CA VAL A 220 10.20 4.95 22.45
C VAL A 220 10.25 3.70 21.59
N CYS A 221 9.14 3.00 21.45
CA CYS A 221 9.03 1.76 20.69
C CYS A 221 7.70 1.66 19.95
N CYS A 222 7.67 0.97 18.82
CA CYS A 222 6.46 0.73 18.06
C CYS A 222 6.51 -0.60 17.31
N CYS A 223 5.34 -1.14 16.98
CA CYS A 223 5.21 -2.33 16.14
C CYS A 223 3.88 -2.35 15.37
N PHE A 224 3.82 -3.17 14.33
CA PHE A 224 2.56 -3.51 13.64
C PHE A 224 1.84 -4.68 14.32
N SER A 225 0.54 -4.82 14.06
CA SER A 225 -0.18 -6.06 14.37
C SER A 225 0.41 -7.28 13.63
N PRO A 226 0.39 -8.48 14.26
CA PRO A 226 1.12 -9.66 13.78
C PRO A 226 0.53 -10.33 12.54
N SER A 227 -0.76 -10.11 12.23
CA SER A 227 -1.46 -10.81 11.15
C SER A 227 -1.67 -9.95 9.90
N LYS A 228 -1.92 -8.64 10.09
CA LYS A 228 -2.08 -7.65 9.02
C LYS A 228 -1.48 -6.35 9.52
N ALA A 229 -0.87 -5.52 8.66
CA ALA A 229 -0.36 -4.20 9.05
C ALA A 229 -1.50 -3.15 9.10
N THR A 230 -2.59 -3.47 9.80
CA THR A 230 -3.77 -2.60 9.94
C THR A 230 -3.76 -1.81 11.23
N LEU A 231 -3.13 -2.30 12.28
CA LEU A 231 -2.98 -1.62 13.55
C LEU A 231 -1.51 -1.27 13.80
N VAL A 232 -1.28 -0.12 14.41
CA VAL A 232 0.03 0.30 14.92
C VAL A 232 -0.06 0.47 16.43
N PHE A 233 0.91 -0.09 17.13
CA PHE A 233 1.05 0.03 18.58
C PHE A 233 2.31 0.85 18.87
N ALA A 234 2.25 1.72 19.87
CA ALA A 234 3.42 2.44 20.35
C ALA A 234 3.43 2.52 21.88
N GLY A 235 4.64 2.47 22.44
CA GLY A 235 4.91 2.72 23.84
C GLY A 235 5.66 4.04 23.99
N THR A 236 5.25 4.85 24.96
CA THR A 236 5.79 6.19 25.18
C THR A 236 6.66 6.27 26.43
N VAL A 237 7.39 7.39 26.56
CA VAL A 237 8.32 7.65 27.67
C VAL A 237 7.63 7.82 29.03
N ASP A 238 6.39 8.29 29.06
CA ASP A 238 5.56 8.45 30.26
C ASP A 238 4.92 7.13 30.73
N GLY A 239 5.06 6.04 29.97
CA GLY A 239 4.48 4.73 30.30
C GLY A 239 3.12 4.46 29.67
N SER A 240 2.62 5.39 28.84
CA SER A 240 1.39 5.22 28.10
C SER A 240 1.56 4.30 26.88
N LEU A 241 0.46 3.68 26.49
CA LEU A 241 0.35 2.79 25.35
C LEU A 241 -0.72 3.32 24.41
N LEU A 242 -0.35 3.38 23.15
CA LEU A 242 -1.13 4.01 22.10
C LEU A 242 -1.41 3.00 21.00
N VAL A 243 -2.64 3.02 20.48
CA VAL A 243 -3.07 2.18 19.37
C VAL A 243 -3.71 3.05 18.31
N TRP A 244 -3.32 2.84 17.06
CA TRP A 244 -3.93 3.45 15.89
C TRP A 244 -4.50 2.36 14.98
N ASP A 245 -5.77 2.51 14.61
CA ASP A 245 -6.34 1.76 13.50
C ASP A 245 -6.12 2.52 12.18
N LEU A 246 -5.23 1.98 11.34
CA LEU A 246 -4.91 2.59 10.05
C LEU A 246 -6.10 2.55 9.08
N ARG A 247 -7.14 1.76 9.34
CA ARG A 247 -8.32 1.64 8.47
C ARG A 247 -9.31 2.79 8.67
N GLU A 248 -9.14 3.57 9.73
CA GLU A 248 -9.99 4.70 10.03
C GLU A 248 -10.05 5.70 8.87
N ASP A 249 -11.24 6.26 8.63
CA ASP A 249 -11.45 7.28 7.61
C ASP A 249 -10.69 8.57 7.97
N SER A 250 -10.07 9.22 6.97
CA SER A 250 -9.31 10.46 7.19
C SER A 250 -10.16 11.58 7.79
N ARG A 251 -11.47 11.59 7.55
CA ARG A 251 -12.42 12.58 8.09
C ARG A 251 -12.54 12.57 9.62
N MET A 252 -12.12 11.49 10.28
CA MET A 252 -12.13 11.39 11.75
C MET A 252 -10.90 12.03 12.39
N HIS A 253 -9.98 12.54 11.59
CA HIS A 253 -8.70 13.05 12.04
C HIS A 253 -8.50 14.50 11.58
N PRO A 254 -7.68 15.29 12.30
CA PRO A 254 -7.35 16.64 11.89
C PRO A 254 -6.60 16.66 10.56
N CYS A 255 -7.09 17.47 9.62
CA CYS A 255 -6.41 17.80 8.38
C CYS A 255 -5.82 19.21 8.48
N MET A 256 -4.62 19.41 7.93
CA MET A 256 -3.95 20.70 7.87
C MET A 256 -3.26 20.87 6.53
N MET A 257 -3.32 22.08 5.96
CA MET A 257 -2.57 22.45 4.77
C MET A 257 -1.13 22.80 5.14
N ILE A 258 -0.15 22.10 4.56
CA ILE A 258 1.28 22.40 4.70
C ILE A 258 1.85 22.46 3.28
N THR A 259 2.48 23.59 2.93
CA THR A 259 3.10 23.80 1.60
C THR A 259 2.17 23.40 0.45
N GLU A 260 0.94 23.93 0.46
CA GLU A 260 -0.09 23.70 -0.56
C GLU A 260 -0.58 22.24 -0.69
N THR A 261 -0.16 21.35 0.21
CA THR A 261 -0.60 19.96 0.27
C THR A 261 -1.45 19.74 1.51
N GLU A 262 -2.58 19.04 1.37
CA GLU A 262 -3.42 18.64 2.50
C GLU A 262 -2.84 17.40 3.17
N TRP A 263 -2.58 17.50 4.48
CA TRP A 263 -2.07 16.40 5.30
C TRP A 263 -3.07 16.02 6.37
N THR A 264 -3.38 14.73 6.47
CA THR A 264 -4.18 14.16 7.56
C THR A 264 -3.26 13.63 8.65
N PHE A 265 -3.42 14.15 9.88
CA PHE A 265 -2.65 13.74 11.05
C PHE A 265 -3.50 12.87 11.97
N ARG A 266 -3.18 11.57 12.04
CA ARG A 266 -4.01 10.60 12.76
C ARG A 266 -3.66 10.59 14.25
N VAL A 267 -4.65 10.93 15.07
CA VAL A 267 -4.59 10.77 16.53
C VAL A 267 -4.79 9.30 16.92
N PRO A 268 -4.31 8.85 18.09
CA PRO A 268 -4.51 7.47 18.54
C PRO A 268 -5.99 7.14 18.63
N THR A 269 -6.39 5.99 18.07
CA THR A 269 -7.72 5.40 18.25
C THR A 269 -7.97 5.09 19.72
N PHE A 270 -6.93 4.63 20.41
CA PHE A 270 -6.96 4.32 21.82
C PHE A 270 -5.66 4.76 22.49
N SER A 271 -5.80 5.27 23.71
CA SER A 271 -4.70 5.65 24.58
C SER A 271 -5.00 5.19 25.99
N THR A 272 -3.99 4.69 26.69
CA THR A 272 -4.09 4.49 28.13
C THR A 272 -4.00 5.81 28.90
N ASP A 273 -3.45 6.86 28.29
CA ASP A 273 -3.38 8.20 28.88
C ASP A 273 -4.79 8.70 29.19
N GLY A 274 -5.08 8.98 30.47
CA GLY A 274 -6.41 9.36 30.95
C GLY A 274 -7.29 8.24 31.53
N ILE A 275 -6.92 6.95 31.38
CA ILE A 275 -7.59 5.86 32.11
C ILE A 275 -7.07 5.83 33.54
N LEU A 276 -7.74 6.54 34.46
CA LEU A 276 -7.40 6.62 35.90
C LEU A 276 -7.67 5.29 36.65
N SER A 277 -7.17 4.18 36.12
CA SER A 277 -7.10 2.91 36.84
C SER A 277 -5.75 2.80 37.56
N SER A 278 -5.69 2.04 38.66
CA SER A 278 -4.42 1.70 39.33
C SER A 278 -3.48 0.82 38.48
N VAL A 279 -3.80 0.62 37.20
CA VAL A 279 -3.16 -0.30 36.27
C VAL A 279 -2.34 0.42 35.19
N ASN A 280 -2.45 1.75 35.11
CA ASN A 280 -1.60 2.52 34.21
C ASN A 280 -0.16 2.58 34.71
N HIS A 281 0.78 2.43 33.78
CA HIS A 281 2.21 2.44 34.10
C HIS A 281 2.74 3.86 34.19
N THR A 282 3.68 4.08 35.12
CA THR A 282 4.33 5.38 35.34
C THR A 282 5.79 5.39 34.90
N SER A 283 6.23 4.32 34.23
CA SER A 283 7.60 4.07 33.80
C SER A 283 7.65 3.93 32.28
N PRO A 284 8.74 4.34 31.61
CA PRO A 284 8.84 4.30 30.15
C PRO A 284 8.65 2.88 29.59
N VAL A 285 7.89 2.79 28.49
CA VAL A 285 7.71 1.55 27.74
C VAL A 285 8.88 1.36 26.78
N LEU A 286 9.78 0.41 27.07
CA LEU A 286 11.01 0.23 26.29
C LEU A 286 10.83 -0.66 25.06
N ALA A 287 9.87 -1.57 25.07
CA ALA A 287 9.61 -2.48 23.97
C ALA A 287 8.15 -2.94 23.93
N VAL A 288 7.60 -3.02 22.73
CA VAL A 288 6.27 -3.58 22.44
C VAL A 288 6.46 -4.62 21.35
N GLU A 289 6.03 -5.86 21.60
CA GLU A 289 6.18 -6.97 20.66
C GLU A 289 4.81 -7.60 20.35
N PRO A 290 4.46 -7.78 19.07
CA PRO A 290 3.21 -8.39 18.69
C PRO A 290 3.29 -9.90 18.91
N VAL A 291 2.28 -10.47 19.57
CA VAL A 291 2.19 -11.91 19.83
C VAL A 291 0.95 -12.47 19.13
N SER A 292 1.11 -13.59 18.43
CA SER A 292 -0.01 -14.30 17.82
C SER A 292 -0.50 -15.39 18.76
N THR A 293 -1.80 -15.45 19.01
CA THR A 293 -2.42 -16.52 19.79
C THR A 293 -3.48 -17.22 18.97
N SER A 294 -3.20 -18.47 18.61
CA SER A 294 -4.24 -19.41 18.22
C SER A 294 -4.96 -19.85 19.49
N LEU A 295 -6.16 -19.33 19.75
CA LEU A 295 -7.09 -19.99 20.64
C LEU A 295 -7.47 -21.32 19.97
N ASN A 296 -7.02 -22.44 20.53
CA ASN A 296 -7.58 -23.73 20.18
C ASN A 296 -9.06 -23.69 20.56
N SER A 297 -9.92 -23.72 19.55
CA SER A 297 -11.35 -23.94 19.72
C SER A 297 -11.59 -25.41 20.05
N ASP A 298 -11.34 -25.82 21.28
CA ASP A 298 -11.83 -27.11 21.79
C ASP A 298 -13.13 -26.91 22.57
N HIS A 299 -14.17 -27.50 21.99
CA HIS A 299 -15.59 -27.62 22.34
C HIS A 299 -16.07 -27.26 23.75
N SER A 300 -17.07 -26.36 23.82
CA SER A 300 -18.49 -26.66 24.07
C SER A 300 -19.23 -25.41 24.55
N TYR A 301 -20.51 -25.31 24.18
CA TYR A 301 -21.46 -24.21 24.39
C TYR A 301 -21.45 -23.12 23.33
N GLY A 302 -22.57 -23.08 22.62
CA GLY A 302 -22.80 -22.29 21.43
C GLY A 302 -23.12 -20.82 21.68
N LEU A 303 -23.22 -20.14 20.55
CA LEU A 303 -23.52 -18.71 20.34
C LEU A 303 -22.35 -17.76 20.60
N SER A 304 -21.64 -17.39 19.52
CA SER A 304 -21.34 -15.97 19.27
C SER A 304 -20.81 -15.74 17.85
N SER A 305 -21.53 -14.87 17.16
CA SER A 305 -21.26 -14.19 15.89
C SER A 305 -19.81 -13.78 15.64
N LEU A 306 -19.37 -13.91 14.37
CA LEU A 306 -18.50 -12.96 13.65
C LEU A 306 -17.42 -12.25 14.51
N SER A 307 -16.53 -12.99 15.18
CA SER A 307 -15.39 -12.39 15.89
C SER A 307 -14.14 -12.42 15.01
N TYR A 308 -13.72 -11.25 14.54
CA TYR A 308 -12.41 -11.01 13.93
C TYR A 308 -11.31 -11.59 14.83
N GLN A 309 -10.48 -12.49 14.29
CA GLN A 309 -9.30 -13.04 14.98
C GLN A 309 -8.27 -11.93 15.23
N GLU A 310 -8.22 -11.38 16.43
CA GLU A 310 -7.21 -10.41 16.86
C GLU A 310 -6.30 -11.06 17.92
N GLY A 311 -4.98 -10.97 17.71
CA GLY A 311 -3.97 -11.63 18.53
C GLY A 311 -3.79 -10.99 19.91
N ILE A 312 -3.35 -11.78 20.90
CA ILE A 312 -2.99 -11.31 22.25
C ILE A 312 -1.61 -10.64 22.21
N PHE A 313 -1.48 -9.42 22.73
CA PHE A 313 -0.21 -8.68 22.75
C PHE A 313 0.44 -8.77 24.13
N CYS A 314 1.77 -8.94 24.17
CA CYS A 314 2.52 -8.98 25.42
C CYS A 314 3.39 -7.73 25.54
N MET A 315 3.27 -7.06 26.68
CA MET A 315 3.95 -5.79 26.94
C MET A 315 4.94 -5.96 28.08
N TYR A 316 6.01 -5.18 28.03
CA TYR A 316 7.04 -5.26 29.05
C TYR A 316 7.53 -3.86 29.45
N LEU A 317 7.60 -3.63 30.77
CA LEU A 317 7.90 -2.32 31.37
C LEU A 317 9.04 -2.42 32.38
N HIS A 318 9.67 -1.27 32.62
CA HIS A 318 10.75 -1.13 33.59
C HIS A 318 10.22 -1.27 35.04
N ASN A 319 10.81 -2.19 35.81
CA ASN A 319 10.65 -2.32 37.28
C ASN A 319 9.20 -2.38 37.83
N PHE A 320 8.41 -3.41 37.47
CA PHE A 320 7.12 -3.64 38.15
C PHE A 320 7.11 -4.93 38.98
N ARG A 321 6.40 -4.93 40.12
CA ARG A 321 6.39 -6.04 41.11
C ARG A 321 5.03 -6.72 41.27
N ARG A 322 3.98 -6.36 40.50
CA ARG A 322 2.62 -6.91 40.66
C ARG A 322 1.87 -7.09 39.33
N GLN A 323 1.11 -8.18 39.25
CA GLN A 323 0.35 -8.65 38.09
C GLN A 323 -1.06 -8.07 38.08
N PHE A 324 -1.50 -7.52 36.94
CA PHE A 324 -2.91 -7.18 36.69
C PHE A 324 -3.24 -7.40 35.20
N PRO A 325 -4.25 -8.21 34.85
CA PRO A 325 -4.76 -8.28 33.49
C PRO A 325 -5.67 -7.09 33.22
N VAL A 326 -5.36 -6.30 32.18
CA VAL A 326 -6.34 -5.38 31.59
C VAL A 326 -7.04 -6.14 30.47
N LEU A 327 -8.30 -6.51 30.72
CA LEU A 327 -9.21 -7.03 29.71
C LEU A 327 -9.92 -5.85 29.04
N MET A 328 -9.58 -5.57 27.78
CA MET A 328 -10.56 -5.01 26.85
C MET A 328 -11.16 -6.18 26.09
N SER A 329 -12.43 -6.08 25.70
CA SER A 329 -13.25 -7.18 25.15
C SER A 329 -12.75 -7.83 23.84
N SER A 330 -11.55 -7.48 23.38
CA SER A 330 -10.84 -8.12 22.26
C SER A 330 -9.31 -8.23 22.44
N PHE A 331 -8.71 -7.69 23.51
CA PHE A 331 -7.24 -7.67 23.70
C PHE A 331 -6.87 -7.99 25.16
N THR A 332 -6.09 -9.06 25.35
CA THR A 332 -5.55 -9.44 26.66
C THR A 332 -4.11 -8.93 26.77
N PHE A 333 -3.80 -8.17 27.82
CA PHE A 333 -2.45 -7.69 28.11
C PHE A 333 -1.84 -8.50 29.28
N ALA A 334 -0.67 -9.10 29.07
CA ALA A 334 0.00 -9.93 30.07
C ALA A 334 1.40 -9.38 30.43
N ILE A 335 1.66 -9.23 31.73
CA ILE A 335 2.93 -8.77 32.31
C ILE A 335 3.50 -9.93 33.15
N PHE A 336 4.76 -10.31 32.89
CA PHE A 336 5.43 -11.44 33.55
C PHE A 336 6.54 -10.96 34.47
N LEU A 337 6.51 -11.32 35.76
CA LEU A 337 7.64 -11.09 36.68
C LEU A 337 7.76 -12.18 37.77
N SER A 338 8.53 -13.22 37.44
CA SER A 338 9.49 -13.86 38.36
C SER A 338 10.66 -14.50 37.58
N LEU A 339 11.25 -13.75 36.64
CA LEU A 339 12.25 -14.27 35.69
C LEU A 339 13.61 -14.59 36.34
N PHE A 340 13.98 -13.84 37.38
CA PHE A 340 15.31 -13.94 37.98
C PHE A 340 15.30 -14.69 39.32
N PRO A 341 16.28 -15.57 39.58
CA PRO A 341 16.53 -16.15 40.90
C PRO A 341 16.72 -15.07 41.98
N LYS A 342 16.41 -15.42 43.23
CA LYS A 342 16.45 -14.49 44.38
C LYS A 342 17.80 -13.76 44.52
N ASP A 343 18.91 -14.46 44.29
CA ASP A 343 20.27 -13.91 44.41
C ASP A 343 20.56 -12.81 43.38
N ILE A 344 19.95 -12.89 42.20
CA ILE A 344 20.08 -11.89 41.13
C ILE A 344 19.05 -10.77 41.33
N SER A 345 17.86 -11.09 41.85
CA SER A 345 16.82 -10.09 42.13
C SER A 345 17.25 -9.03 43.15
N GLN A 346 18.16 -9.37 44.07
CA GLN A 346 18.76 -8.41 45.01
C GLN A 346 19.57 -7.30 44.31
N ARG A 347 20.10 -7.58 43.11
CA ARG A 347 20.83 -6.59 42.30
C ARG A 347 19.92 -5.65 41.52
N MET A 348 18.59 -5.80 41.64
CA MET A 348 17.57 -5.00 40.93
C MET A 348 17.89 -4.85 39.43
N PRO A 349 17.98 -5.97 38.67
CA PRO A 349 18.29 -5.92 37.25
C PRO A 349 17.23 -5.11 36.51
N GLN A 350 17.67 -4.11 35.76
CA GLN A 350 16.81 -3.39 34.84
C GLN A 350 16.81 -4.12 33.50
N THR A 351 15.62 -4.28 32.97
CA THR A 351 15.32 -4.95 31.72
C THR A 351 15.21 -3.92 30.61
N LEU A 352 15.91 -4.17 29.51
CA LEU A 352 16.15 -3.17 28.45
C LEU A 352 15.45 -3.52 27.13
N THR A 353 15.25 -4.81 26.86
CA THR A 353 14.62 -5.30 25.64
C THR A 353 13.97 -6.66 25.88
N ILE A 354 12.94 -6.97 25.11
CA ILE A 354 12.24 -8.27 25.13
C ILE A 354 12.04 -8.75 23.70
N LYS A 355 12.14 -10.06 23.50
CA LYS A 355 11.79 -10.70 22.23
C LYS A 355 11.03 -12.00 22.49
N PHE A 356 10.00 -12.26 21.70
CA PHE A 356 9.27 -13.52 21.69
C PHE A 356 9.85 -14.47 20.65
N LEU A 357 9.87 -15.76 20.98
CA LEU A 357 10.31 -16.78 20.03
C LEU A 357 9.25 -16.95 18.94
N SER A 358 9.61 -16.68 17.69
CA SER A 358 8.67 -16.71 16.55
C SER A 358 7.99 -18.06 16.33
N SER A 359 8.69 -19.17 16.60
CA SER A 359 8.13 -20.53 16.46
C SER A 359 7.20 -20.94 17.59
N ASN A 360 7.40 -20.40 18.80
CA ASN A 360 6.55 -20.66 19.95
C ASN A 360 6.42 -19.38 20.79
N PRO A 361 5.37 -18.58 20.56
CA PRO A 361 5.16 -17.32 21.26
C PRO A 361 4.93 -17.49 22.78
N ASN A 362 4.81 -18.72 23.30
CA ASN A 362 4.83 -18.94 24.74
C ASN A 362 6.18 -18.63 25.36
N HIS A 363 7.30 -18.73 24.62
CA HIS A 363 8.63 -18.45 25.14
C HIS A 363 9.09 -17.05 24.77
N PHE A 364 9.73 -16.37 25.71
CA PHE A 364 10.33 -15.07 25.49
C PHE A 364 11.65 -14.92 26.25
N ILE A 365 12.48 -14.01 25.77
CA ILE A 365 13.75 -13.66 26.40
C ILE A 365 13.81 -12.16 26.68
N VAL A 366 14.47 -11.79 27.79
CA VAL A 366 14.57 -10.41 28.26
C VAL A 366 16.04 -10.05 28.49
N GLY A 367 16.52 -9.02 27.80
CA GLY A 367 17.85 -8.47 28.00
C GLY A 367 17.90 -7.53 29.21
N THR A 368 19.01 -7.57 29.97
CA THR A 368 19.20 -6.73 31.18
C THR A 368 20.41 -5.80 31.09
N ASN A 369 20.46 -4.82 32.00
CA ASN A 369 21.59 -3.91 32.21
C ASN A 369 22.80 -4.55 32.92
N ILE A 370 22.68 -5.80 33.37
CA ILE A 370 23.76 -6.55 34.06
C ILE A 370 24.35 -7.67 33.20
N GLY A 371 23.99 -7.74 31.91
CA GLY A 371 24.65 -8.59 30.93
C GLY A 371 24.13 -10.03 30.91
N LEU A 372 23.03 -10.27 31.62
CA LEU A 372 22.30 -11.55 31.66
C LEU A 372 21.03 -11.46 30.83
N VAL A 373 20.67 -12.53 30.13
CA VAL A 373 19.37 -12.65 29.46
C VAL A 373 18.47 -13.56 30.28
N GLY A 374 17.29 -13.10 30.67
CA GLY A 374 16.27 -13.93 31.33
C GLY A 374 15.43 -14.69 30.31
N HIS A 375 15.06 -15.92 30.62
CA HIS A 375 14.13 -16.75 29.84
C HIS A 375 12.83 -16.91 30.63
N GLY A 376 11.69 -16.64 29.98
CA GLY A 376 10.37 -16.79 30.57
C GLY A 376 9.38 -17.47 29.64
N THR A 377 8.23 -17.85 30.21
CA THR A 377 7.07 -18.26 29.43
C THR A 377 5.81 -17.50 29.82
N ARG A 378 4.87 -17.42 28.88
CA ARG A 378 3.60 -16.69 29.07
C ARG A 378 2.62 -17.36 30.03
N HIS A 379 2.82 -18.62 30.37
CA HIS A 379 1.89 -19.40 31.20
C HIS A 379 2.60 -19.97 32.44
N ASP A 380 3.65 -19.29 32.90
CA ASP A 380 4.46 -19.65 34.08
C ASP A 380 4.93 -21.12 34.12
N LEU A 381 5.21 -21.68 32.94
CA LEU A 381 5.84 -22.99 32.83
C LEU A 381 7.31 -22.88 33.24
N LYS A 382 7.80 -23.90 33.98
CA LYS A 382 9.21 -23.99 34.33
C LYS A 382 10.05 -24.12 33.05
N VAL A 383 10.92 -23.15 32.83
CA VAL A 383 11.89 -23.16 31.74
C VAL A 383 13.29 -23.51 32.23
N VAL A 384 14.04 -24.19 31.36
CA VAL A 384 15.46 -24.49 31.54
C VAL A 384 16.17 -24.17 30.22
N PRO A 385 17.25 -23.36 30.24
CA PRO A 385 17.74 -22.57 31.37
C PRO A 385 16.82 -21.39 31.66
N LYS A 386 16.83 -20.88 32.91
CA LYS A 386 16.12 -19.63 33.28
C LYS A 386 16.89 -18.37 32.90
N LEU A 387 18.19 -18.50 32.73
CA LEU A 387 19.12 -17.41 32.45
C LEU A 387 20.14 -17.86 31.44
N PHE A 388 20.54 -16.94 30.57
CA PHE A 388 21.68 -17.10 29.71
C PHE A 388 22.83 -16.21 30.21
N ARG A 389 24.01 -16.80 30.36
CA ARG A 389 25.21 -16.19 30.94
C ARG A 389 26.31 -16.05 29.90
N PRO A 390 27.20 -15.05 30.00
CA PRO A 390 28.43 -15.01 29.20
C PRO A 390 29.39 -16.15 29.57
N GLN A 391 30.27 -16.52 28.64
CA GLN A 391 31.35 -17.51 28.84
C GLN A 391 32.35 -17.02 29.90
N GLU A 392 32.78 -15.76 29.80
CA GLU A 392 33.70 -15.12 30.75
C GLU A 392 32.96 -14.10 31.61
N SER A 393 32.64 -14.49 32.85
CA SER A 393 32.02 -13.60 33.83
C SER A 393 33.07 -12.75 34.55
N ARG A 394 33.70 -11.80 33.85
CA ARG A 394 34.28 -10.64 34.56
C ARG A 394 33.11 -9.73 34.95
N LEU A 395 32.97 -9.47 36.25
CA LEU A 395 31.91 -8.63 36.87
C LEU A 395 31.99 -7.17 36.41
N ARG A 396 31.77 -6.89 35.13
CA ARG A 396 31.56 -5.54 34.59
C ARG A 396 30.08 -5.37 34.28
N SER A 397 29.54 -4.19 34.57
CA SER A 397 28.18 -3.83 34.19
C SER A 397 28.12 -3.71 32.66
N ILE A 398 27.68 -4.77 31.99
CA ILE A 398 27.50 -4.83 30.54
C ILE A 398 26.00 -4.79 30.27
N SER A 399 25.50 -3.79 29.55
CA SER A 399 24.09 -3.74 29.20
C SER A 399 23.82 -4.49 27.91
N ILE A 400 22.74 -5.24 27.85
CA ILE A 400 22.26 -5.85 26.61
C ILE A 400 21.48 -4.80 25.83
N THR A 401 21.96 -4.50 24.62
CA THR A 401 21.44 -3.41 23.79
C THR A 401 20.56 -3.90 22.63
N ALA A 402 20.81 -5.11 22.12
CA ALA A 402 20.04 -5.70 21.03
C ALA A 402 19.89 -7.21 21.21
N ILE A 403 18.75 -7.74 20.80
CA ILE A 403 18.46 -9.17 20.74
C ILE A 403 17.74 -9.44 19.43
N ASP A 404 18.15 -10.49 18.72
CA ASP A 404 17.45 -10.94 17.52
C ASP A 404 17.38 -12.47 17.43
N PHE A 405 16.18 -12.99 17.14
CA PHE A 405 15.96 -14.42 16.98
C PHE A 405 16.30 -14.86 15.56
N PHE A 406 16.84 -16.07 15.45
CA PHE A 406 17.17 -16.66 14.18
C PHE A 406 15.90 -16.90 13.33
N PRO A 407 15.80 -16.33 12.11
CA PRO A 407 14.54 -16.29 11.38
C PRO A 407 14.19 -17.61 10.65
N PHE A 408 15.10 -18.59 10.59
CA PHE A 408 14.89 -19.84 9.85
C PHE A 408 14.46 -21.03 10.74
N GLY A 409 13.55 -20.77 11.68
CA GLY A 409 12.75 -21.80 12.37
C GLY A 409 13.42 -22.54 13.54
N LYS A 410 14.65 -22.18 13.89
CA LYS A 410 15.42 -22.85 14.94
C LYS A 410 15.61 -21.93 16.14
N PRO A 411 15.72 -22.46 17.37
CA PRO A 411 15.69 -21.66 18.59
C PRO A 411 17.08 -21.08 18.94
N LEU A 412 17.69 -20.40 17.98
CA LEU A 412 18.94 -19.64 18.14
C LEU A 412 18.63 -18.15 18.26
N PHE A 413 19.47 -17.41 18.99
CA PHE A 413 19.36 -15.97 19.09
C PHE A 413 20.71 -15.30 19.29
N LEU A 414 20.81 -14.06 18.82
CA LEU A 414 21.96 -13.21 19.00
C LEU A 414 21.71 -12.20 20.12
N VAL A 415 22.79 -11.84 20.83
CA VAL A 415 22.78 -10.82 21.87
C VAL A 415 23.91 -9.83 21.61
N GLY A 416 23.54 -8.56 21.44
CA GLY A 416 24.46 -7.43 21.33
C GLY A 416 24.62 -6.73 22.68
N CYS A 417 25.84 -6.35 23.01
CA CYS A 417 26.19 -5.75 24.29
C CYS A 417 26.77 -4.34 24.16
N SER A 418 26.69 -3.56 25.24
CA SER A 418 27.20 -2.18 25.33
C SER A 418 28.73 -2.07 25.30
N ASN A 419 29.46 -3.16 25.54
CA ASN A 419 30.91 -3.23 25.41
C ASN A 419 31.37 -3.69 24.02
N GLY A 420 30.44 -3.88 23.07
CA GLY A 420 30.77 -4.32 21.73
C GLY A 420 30.88 -5.83 21.52
N SER A 421 30.61 -6.64 22.55
CA SER A 421 30.60 -8.10 22.41
C SER A 421 29.30 -8.61 21.80
N ILE A 422 29.39 -9.62 20.94
CA ILE A 422 28.26 -10.36 20.39
C ILE A 422 28.26 -11.78 20.96
N ARG A 423 27.07 -12.32 21.26
CA ARG A 423 26.92 -13.71 21.72
C ARG A 423 25.86 -14.43 20.90
N LEU A 424 26.18 -15.63 20.45
CA LEU A 424 25.25 -16.55 19.83
C LEU A 424 24.81 -17.57 20.89
N HIS A 425 23.51 -17.63 21.18
CA HIS A 425 22.93 -18.54 22.14
C HIS A 425 21.93 -19.49 21.49
N GLN A 426 21.78 -20.66 22.10
CA GLN A 426 20.69 -21.59 21.84
C GLN A 426 19.76 -21.59 23.04
N MET A 427 18.44 -21.63 22.82
CA MET A 427 17.44 -21.58 23.89
C MET A 427 17.55 -22.71 24.93
N THR A 428 18.27 -23.79 24.63
CA THR A 428 18.46 -24.96 25.52
C THR A 428 19.78 -24.94 26.28
N SER A 429 20.70 -24.01 26.00
CA SER A 429 22.01 -23.92 26.63
C SER A 429 22.12 -22.65 27.47
N GLU A 430 22.61 -22.74 28.71
CA GLU A 430 22.82 -21.58 29.58
C GLU A 430 23.97 -20.68 29.10
N TYR A 431 24.99 -21.27 28.47
CA TYR A 431 26.17 -20.57 27.98
C TYR A 431 26.09 -20.38 26.45
N PRO A 432 26.74 -19.34 25.89
CA PRO A 432 26.73 -19.10 24.46
C PRO A 432 27.42 -20.25 23.72
N LEU A 433 26.95 -20.50 22.50
CA LEU A 433 27.62 -21.36 21.54
C LEU A 433 28.92 -20.71 21.07
N ILE A 434 28.86 -19.41 20.78
CA ILE A 434 30.00 -18.61 20.35
C ILE A 434 29.89 -17.23 21.01
N GLN A 435 31.00 -16.70 21.50
CA GLN A 435 31.09 -15.36 22.08
C GLN A 435 32.26 -14.60 21.45
N TRP A 436 31.94 -13.46 20.81
CA TRP A 436 32.91 -12.56 20.21
C TRP A 436 33.07 -11.34 21.10
N ASN A 437 34.21 -11.22 21.81
CA ASN A 437 34.42 -10.18 22.82
C ASN A 437 34.73 -8.80 22.21
N ASP A 438 35.45 -8.74 21.09
CA ASP A 438 35.96 -7.50 20.49
C ASP A 438 35.39 -7.24 19.08
N SER A 439 34.15 -7.69 18.80
CA SER A 439 33.51 -7.56 17.49
C SER A 439 33.56 -6.13 16.93
N THR A 440 33.36 -5.13 17.79
CA THR A 440 33.32 -3.70 17.43
C THR A 440 34.45 -2.89 18.07
N LYS A 441 35.54 -3.54 18.51
CA LYS A 441 36.66 -2.89 19.22
C LYS A 441 36.22 -2.05 20.45
N GLY A 442 35.26 -2.56 21.21
CA GLY A 442 34.75 -1.91 22.42
C GLY A 442 33.60 -0.92 22.23
N GLN A 443 33.17 -0.65 20.99
CA GLN A 443 32.07 0.28 20.72
C GLN A 443 30.69 -0.37 21.00
N PRO A 444 29.75 0.31 21.68
CA PRO A 444 28.43 -0.24 21.95
C PRO A 444 27.70 -0.66 20.68
N ILE A 445 27.04 -1.82 20.72
CA ILE A 445 26.16 -2.26 19.63
C ILE A 445 24.83 -1.52 19.74
N ILE A 446 24.41 -0.89 18.64
CA ILE A 446 23.15 -0.14 18.54
C ILE A 446 22.05 -1.01 17.94
N ALA A 447 22.37 -1.77 16.89
CA ALA A 447 21.44 -2.70 16.26
C ALA A 447 22.16 -3.99 15.89
N LEU A 448 21.46 -5.11 16.00
CA LEU A 448 21.94 -6.44 15.67
C LEU A 448 20.79 -7.24 15.06
N GLN A 449 20.94 -7.69 13.83
CA GLN A 449 19.88 -8.42 13.12
C GLN A 449 20.46 -9.51 12.22
N TRP A 450 19.82 -10.69 12.23
CA TRP A 450 20.06 -11.75 11.26
C TRP A 450 19.63 -11.32 9.87
N SER A 451 20.34 -11.81 8.85
CA SER A 451 19.87 -11.72 7.48
C SER A 451 18.54 -12.47 7.34
N LEU A 452 17.60 -11.86 6.62
CA LEU A 452 16.31 -12.46 6.32
C LEU A 452 16.39 -13.47 5.17
N THR A 453 17.49 -13.48 4.41
CA THR A 453 17.64 -14.32 3.21
C THR A 453 18.76 -15.35 3.31
N ARG A 454 19.80 -15.09 4.12
CA ARG A 454 20.96 -15.98 4.30
C ARG A 454 21.13 -16.43 5.76
N PRO A 455 20.94 -17.71 6.09
CA PRO A 455 21.06 -18.23 7.46
C PRO A 455 22.38 -17.91 8.18
N ALA A 456 23.53 -17.91 7.50
CA ALA A 456 24.82 -17.74 8.16
C ALA A 456 25.23 -16.28 8.33
N VAL A 457 24.41 -15.33 7.87
CA VAL A 457 24.77 -13.91 7.79
C VAL A 457 24.02 -13.09 8.82
N PHE A 458 24.72 -12.20 9.52
CA PHE A 458 24.10 -11.18 10.37
C PHE A 458 24.83 -9.85 10.28
N PHE A 459 24.13 -8.79 10.69
CA PHE A 459 24.59 -7.41 10.61
C PHE A 459 24.60 -6.79 11.99
N ALA A 460 25.67 -6.06 12.31
CA ALA A 460 25.77 -5.28 13.54
C ALA A 460 26.11 -3.82 13.22
N LEU A 461 25.41 -2.89 13.85
CA LEU A 461 25.69 -1.46 13.83
C LEU A 461 26.28 -1.05 15.17
N ASP A 462 27.42 -0.35 15.17
CA ASP A 462 28.00 0.22 16.39
C ASP A 462 27.65 1.71 16.59
N ALA A 463 27.94 2.22 17.79
CA ALA A 463 27.70 3.63 18.15
C ALA A 463 28.57 4.63 17.34
N SER A 464 29.62 4.15 16.69
CA SER A 464 30.51 4.93 15.81
C SER A 464 30.05 4.89 14.34
N SER A 465 28.83 4.41 14.06
CA SER A 465 28.25 4.32 12.71
C SER A 465 29.04 3.42 11.75
N ASN A 466 29.61 2.35 12.29
CA ASN A 466 30.16 1.26 11.52
C ASN A 466 29.16 0.10 11.42
N ILE A 467 28.97 -0.38 10.21
CA ILE A 467 28.22 -1.60 9.91
C ILE A 467 29.22 -2.73 9.74
N TYR A 468 29.00 -3.80 10.48
CA TYR A 468 29.77 -5.03 10.42
C TYR A 468 28.91 -6.13 9.82
N ILE A 469 29.43 -6.81 8.82
CA ILE A 469 28.78 -7.96 8.19
C ILE A 469 29.55 -9.20 8.64
N TRP A 470 28.83 -10.16 9.16
CA TRP A 470 29.34 -11.47 9.54
C TRP A 470 28.78 -12.51 8.59
N ASP A 471 29.62 -13.39 8.09
CA ASP A 471 29.22 -14.60 7.36
C ASP A 471 29.94 -15.77 8.02
N LEU A 472 29.21 -16.50 8.85
CA LEU A 472 29.75 -17.56 9.72
C LEU A 472 30.28 -18.77 8.92
N LEU A 473 29.97 -18.87 7.63
CA LEU A 473 30.54 -19.89 6.75
C LEU A 473 31.85 -19.46 6.09
N GLU A 474 32.11 -18.15 6.01
CA GLU A 474 33.36 -17.60 5.47
C GLU A 474 34.39 -17.32 6.59
N ASN A 475 33.94 -16.74 7.70
CA ASN A 475 34.77 -16.49 8.88
C ASN A 475 33.89 -16.44 10.14
N ASP A 476 34.13 -17.35 11.08
CA ASP A 476 33.43 -17.47 12.35
C ASP A 476 34.12 -16.72 13.50
N LEU A 477 35.28 -16.11 13.27
CA LEU A 477 36.05 -15.39 14.30
C LEU A 477 35.93 -13.86 14.17
N LEU A 478 35.89 -13.34 12.94
CA LEU A 478 35.93 -11.92 12.63
C LEU A 478 34.89 -11.52 11.58
N PRO A 479 34.41 -10.26 11.59
CA PRO A 479 33.50 -9.77 10.56
C PRO A 479 34.17 -9.82 9.18
N VAL A 480 33.44 -10.33 8.18
CA VAL A 480 33.91 -10.46 6.80
C VAL A 480 33.95 -9.12 6.06
N ALA A 481 33.16 -8.15 6.51
CA ALA A 481 33.22 -6.79 6.00
C ALA A 481 32.92 -5.77 7.09
N LYS A 482 33.53 -4.59 6.96
CA LYS A 482 33.25 -3.41 7.76
C LYS A 482 33.02 -2.23 6.83
N GLN A 483 31.94 -1.50 7.05
CA GLN A 483 31.63 -0.26 6.36
C GLN A 483 31.41 0.86 7.36
N THR A 484 32.20 1.92 7.26
CA THR A 484 31.97 3.17 8.00
C THR A 484 31.09 4.10 7.19
N ILE A 485 30.12 4.74 7.83
CA ILE A 485 29.25 5.74 7.20
C ILE A 485 29.85 7.12 7.49
N PRO A 486 30.45 7.80 6.49
CA PRO A 486 31.27 8.99 6.75
C PRO A 486 30.46 10.27 6.90
N SER A 487 29.23 10.31 6.38
CA SER A 487 28.46 11.56 6.26
C SER A 487 27.79 11.98 7.55
N GLU A 488 27.35 11.04 8.37
CA GLU A 488 26.54 11.33 9.55
C GLU A 488 26.43 10.13 10.49
N LYS A 489 26.11 10.40 11.77
CA LYS A 489 25.79 9.37 12.75
C LYS A 489 24.47 8.69 12.41
N VAL A 490 24.49 7.36 12.40
CA VAL A 490 23.31 6.51 12.24
C VAL A 490 22.70 6.25 13.61
N SER A 491 21.41 6.54 13.76
CA SER A 491 20.67 6.35 15.01
C SER A 491 20.22 4.91 15.19
N THR A 492 19.75 4.26 14.13
CA THR A 492 19.28 2.87 14.15
C THR A 492 19.27 2.23 12.76
N MET A 493 19.17 0.91 12.72
CA MET A 493 19.16 0.10 11.52
C MET A 493 18.08 -0.99 11.62
N THR A 494 17.41 -1.26 10.51
CA THR A 494 16.55 -2.45 10.37
C THR A 494 16.67 -3.04 8.97
N LEU A 495 16.51 -4.35 8.86
CA LEU A 495 16.54 -5.06 7.59
C LEU A 495 15.14 -5.18 7.00
N LEU A 496 15.09 -5.18 5.67
CA LEU A 496 13.90 -5.46 4.86
C LEU A 496 14.28 -6.57 3.87
N GLY A 497 13.35 -7.48 3.59
CA GLY A 497 13.62 -8.55 2.63
C GLY A 497 12.52 -9.59 2.69
N GLU A 498 12.29 -10.27 1.58
CA GLU A 498 11.25 -11.29 1.47
C GLU A 498 11.90 -12.68 1.43
N PRO A 499 12.02 -13.40 2.58
CA PRO A 499 12.63 -14.73 2.63
C PRO A 499 12.01 -15.73 1.64
N GLU A 500 10.72 -15.56 1.35
CA GLU A 500 9.93 -16.44 0.48
C GLU A 500 10.25 -16.25 -1.01
N LYS A 501 10.81 -15.10 -1.40
CA LYS A 501 11.14 -14.83 -2.80
C LYS A 501 12.61 -15.18 -3.06
N ALA A 502 12.85 -16.03 -4.05
CA ALA A 502 14.18 -16.45 -4.48
C ALA A 502 15.01 -15.33 -5.16
N ASN A 503 14.52 -14.09 -5.18
CA ASN A 503 15.21 -12.96 -5.79
C ASN A 503 16.45 -12.51 -4.98
N GLY A 504 16.59 -12.95 -3.72
CA GLY A 504 17.73 -12.64 -2.85
C GLY A 504 17.85 -11.15 -2.58
N LEU A 505 16.73 -10.41 -2.61
CA LEU A 505 16.72 -8.97 -2.42
C LEU A 505 16.64 -8.65 -0.92
N LEU A 506 17.78 -8.30 -0.33
CA LEU A 506 17.89 -7.83 1.05
C LEU A 506 18.19 -6.34 1.04
N GLY A 507 17.30 -5.55 1.62
CA GLY A 507 17.54 -4.15 1.88
C GLY A 507 17.88 -3.90 3.35
N MET A 508 18.58 -2.81 3.59
CA MET A 508 18.97 -2.34 4.90
C MET A 508 18.54 -0.89 5.01
N VAL A 509 17.64 -0.61 5.94
CA VAL A 509 17.16 0.73 6.25
C VAL A 509 18.04 1.33 7.34
N LEU A 510 18.56 2.52 7.09
CA LEU A 510 19.41 3.29 7.98
C LEU A 510 18.73 4.62 8.28
N ALA A 511 18.50 4.90 9.56
CA ALA A 511 18.06 6.23 10.00
C ALA A 511 19.27 7.04 10.46
N LYS A 512 19.39 8.27 9.96
CA LYS A 512 20.42 9.22 10.38
C LYS A 512 19.89 10.15 11.47
N GLU A 513 20.81 10.76 12.21
CA GLU A 513 20.46 11.72 13.27
C GLU A 513 19.75 12.97 12.73
N SER A 514 19.97 13.35 11.47
CA SER A 514 19.31 14.44 10.73
C SER A 514 17.83 14.22 10.47
N GLY A 515 17.34 12.98 10.63
CA GLY A 515 15.98 12.60 10.24
C GLY A 515 15.88 12.06 8.80
N GLU A 516 17.01 11.84 8.13
CA GLU A 516 17.04 11.14 6.84
C GLU A 516 16.91 9.61 7.01
N ILE A 517 16.21 8.97 6.06
CA ILE A 517 16.09 7.51 6.00
C ILE A 517 16.61 7.01 4.65
N ASP A 518 17.73 6.29 4.69
CA ASP A 518 18.35 5.68 3.53
C ASP A 518 18.02 4.19 3.48
N ILE A 519 17.66 3.69 2.31
CA ILE A 519 17.48 2.27 2.03
C ILE A 519 18.60 1.80 1.11
N GLN A 520 19.36 0.82 1.55
CA GLN A 520 20.47 0.24 0.80
C GLN A 520 20.22 -1.23 0.48
N TYR A 521 20.28 -1.59 -0.79
CA TYR A 521 20.22 -2.99 -1.20
C TYR A 521 21.59 -3.63 -1.04
N VAL A 522 21.67 -4.60 -0.14
CA VAL A 522 22.88 -5.32 0.22
C VAL A 522 23.37 -6.11 -0.99
N LYS A 523 24.69 -6.14 -1.20
CA LYS A 523 25.31 -6.89 -2.29
C LYS A 523 24.86 -8.35 -2.30
N LYS A 524 24.68 -8.89 -3.51
CA LYS A 524 24.27 -10.30 -3.71
C LYS A 524 25.13 -11.31 -2.95
N LYS A 525 26.42 -11.05 -2.73
CA LYS A 525 27.31 -11.93 -1.93
C LYS A 525 26.71 -12.25 -0.55
N TRP A 526 26.09 -11.27 0.12
CA TRP A 526 25.53 -11.44 1.47
C TRP A 526 24.00 -11.57 1.50
N ALA A 527 23.35 -11.40 0.35
CA ALA A 527 21.89 -11.41 0.23
C ALA A 527 21.33 -12.65 -0.50
N LEU A 528 22.08 -13.25 -1.42
CA LEU A 528 21.60 -14.38 -2.23
C LEU A 528 21.64 -15.69 -1.41
N PRO A 529 20.50 -16.39 -1.23
CA PRO A 529 20.47 -17.66 -0.49
C PRO A 529 21.39 -18.73 -1.11
N GLN A 530 22.10 -19.47 -0.28
CA GLN A 530 22.89 -20.62 -0.73
C GLN A 530 22.20 -21.95 -0.37
N PRO A 531 22.36 -23.00 -1.19
CA PRO A 531 21.80 -24.32 -0.87
C PRO A 531 22.46 -24.91 0.37
N GLU A 532 21.62 -25.51 1.23
CA GLU A 532 22.02 -26.20 2.47
C GLU A 532 22.77 -25.30 3.48
N GLU A 533 22.62 -23.98 3.35
CA GLU A 533 23.33 -23.01 4.20
C GLU A 533 22.96 -23.16 5.67
N SER A 534 21.67 -23.40 5.96
CA SER A 534 21.19 -23.65 7.32
C SER A 534 21.86 -24.87 7.94
N ASP A 535 21.92 -25.98 7.22
CA ASP A 535 22.45 -27.24 7.76
C ASP A 535 23.96 -27.15 8.00
N LYS A 536 24.69 -26.46 7.11
CA LYS A 536 26.11 -26.14 7.30
C LYS A 536 26.35 -25.30 8.54
N LEU A 537 25.55 -24.24 8.74
CA LEU A 537 25.63 -23.43 9.96
C LEU A 537 25.41 -24.30 11.21
N TYR A 538 24.42 -25.20 11.20
CA TYR A 538 24.19 -26.11 12.33
C TYR A 538 25.38 -27.03 12.57
N SER A 539 26.01 -27.55 11.51
CA SER A 539 27.18 -28.41 11.66
C SER A 539 28.32 -27.69 12.41
N ILE A 540 28.62 -26.44 12.06
CA ILE A 540 29.64 -25.60 12.72
C ILE A 540 29.27 -25.33 14.18
N VAL A 541 28.03 -24.93 14.42
CA VAL A 541 27.53 -24.63 15.76
C VAL A 541 27.50 -25.87 16.66
N SER A 542 27.23 -27.06 16.08
CA SER A 542 27.22 -28.33 16.80
C SER A 542 28.61 -28.93 17.05
N GLN A 543 29.61 -28.62 16.21
CA GLN A 543 31.00 -29.08 16.35
C GLN A 543 31.79 -28.26 17.37
N SER A 544 31.27 -27.11 17.81
CA SER A 544 31.87 -26.27 18.83
C SER A 544 31.60 -26.76 20.28
N PHE A 545 31.13 -28.00 20.43
CA PHE A 545 30.85 -28.69 21.69
C PHE A 545 31.87 -29.76 22.04
#